data_AF-A0A7C5XNR5-F1
#
_entry.id   AF-A0A7C5XNR5-F1
#
_cell.length_a   1.000
_cell.length_b   1.000
_cell.length_c   1.000
_cell.angle_alpha   90.00
_cell.angle_beta   90.00
_cell.angle_gamma   90.00
#
_symmetry.space_group_name_H-M   'P 1'
#
loop_
_entity.id
_entity.type
_entity.pdbx_description
1 polymer ?
#
loop_
_entity_poly.entity_id
_entity_poly.type
_entity_poly.pdbx_seq_one_letter_code
_entity_poly.pdbx_strand_id
1 'polypeptide(L)'
;MVKNRSLLEFAYKDKKKEERNKQEMSTFPHSSEKQNGLAKDRENQISKSPINATNKSLSTELEMGPVEKPYKEDVYINNKFYETSELRIEIPQNIDIENPRIKKIEVNANIIDKIDNAYLLQVDYDGDLKKAVLIFYDTQNNELVYWYDKTGHKPYFLTDIPPDKISKISDIVRHSSFESVEVIEKFDPLSNIKRNLTKIVTKDPIAVRGLRTKVPIAWEADIRYHINYIYDRQLIPGLPYTIYGDKILEIHDIDVEKVKENIVKTLGINSMSSEITIHFAKLFETKWFTPKRIAIDIEVYTPFEGRIPSPEFAEYPIMSISLASNDNTRKVLVLFRENLKILKEIMCDADIEIYDSEYGMLIDFLSIISQYP
;
A
#
# COMPACT_ATOMS: atom_id res chain seq x y z
N MET A 1 -12.59 13.60 -29.54
CA MET A 1 -13.59 13.99 -28.51
C MET A 1 -14.21 12.72 -27.94
N VAL A 2 -13.70 12.25 -26.80
CA VAL A 2 -14.20 11.06 -26.11
C VAL A 2 -15.32 11.50 -25.16
N LYS A 3 -16.53 10.99 -25.36
CA LYS A 3 -17.68 11.26 -24.48
C LYS A 3 -17.45 10.58 -23.12
N ASN A 4 -17.39 11.37 -22.04
CA ASN A 4 -17.48 10.86 -20.67
C ASN A 4 -18.86 10.20 -20.47
N ARG A 5 -18.84 8.92 -20.10
CA ARG A 5 -20.03 8.16 -19.68
C ARG A 5 -20.16 8.27 -18.16
N SER A 6 -21.37 8.51 -17.66
CA SER A 6 -21.62 8.67 -16.22
C SER A 6 -21.80 7.31 -15.52
N LEU A 7 -21.45 7.27 -14.24
CA LEU A 7 -21.54 6.12 -13.33
C LEU A 7 -22.94 5.46 -13.26
N LEU A 8 -23.99 6.14 -13.69
CA LEU A 8 -25.36 5.60 -13.73
C LEU A 8 -25.56 4.49 -14.78
N GLU A 9 -24.74 4.44 -15.84
CA GLU A 9 -24.83 3.37 -16.85
C GLU A 9 -24.27 2.03 -16.35
N PHE A 10 -23.43 2.03 -15.32
CA PHE A 10 -22.86 0.81 -14.74
C PHE A 10 -23.89 0.05 -13.89
N ALA A 11 -24.64 0.78 -13.04
CA ALA A 11 -25.59 0.20 -12.09
C ALA A 11 -26.80 -0.50 -12.76
N TYR A 12 -27.15 -0.12 -14.00
CA TYR A 12 -28.30 -0.70 -14.71
C TYR A 12 -27.98 -2.02 -15.45
N LYS A 13 -26.70 -2.33 -15.71
CA LYS A 13 -26.31 -3.56 -16.42
C LYS A 13 -26.23 -4.78 -15.49
N ASP A 14 -25.89 -4.59 -14.22
CA ASP A 14 -25.71 -5.70 -13.27
C ASP A 14 -27.02 -6.34 -12.83
N LYS A 15 -28.12 -5.57 -12.72
CA LYS A 15 -29.45 -6.15 -12.40
C LYS A 15 -29.95 -7.13 -13.46
N LYS A 16 -29.68 -6.88 -14.75
CA LYS A 16 -30.07 -7.81 -15.83
C LYS A 16 -29.20 -9.07 -15.89
N LYS A 17 -28.00 -9.04 -15.31
CA LYS A 17 -27.08 -10.20 -15.26
C LYS A 17 -27.42 -11.11 -14.06
N GLU A 18 -27.83 -10.54 -12.93
CA GLU A 18 -28.33 -11.30 -11.78
C GLU A 18 -29.67 -12.00 -12.02
N GLU A 19 -30.58 -11.40 -12.81
CA GLU A 19 -31.85 -12.05 -13.17
C GLU A 19 -31.66 -13.23 -14.12
N ARG A 20 -30.64 -13.22 -15.00
CA ARG A 20 -30.31 -14.36 -15.87
C ARG A 20 -29.67 -15.52 -15.11
N ASN A 21 -28.76 -15.23 -14.17
CA ASN A 21 -28.07 -16.27 -13.41
C ASN A 21 -28.99 -17.02 -12.41
N LYS A 22 -30.11 -16.42 -11.99
CA LYS A 22 -31.10 -17.09 -11.12
C LYS A 22 -31.99 -18.10 -11.85
N GLN A 23 -32.10 -18.05 -13.17
CA GLN A 23 -32.87 -19.04 -13.94
C GLN A 23 -32.08 -20.33 -14.25
N GLU A 24 -30.75 -20.26 -14.30
CA GLU A 24 -29.90 -21.41 -14.67
C GLU A 24 -29.49 -22.33 -13.50
N MET A 25 -29.72 -21.93 -12.25
CA MET A 25 -29.34 -22.72 -11.05
C MET A 25 -30.40 -23.72 -10.54
N SER A 26 -31.48 -23.99 -11.29
CA SER A 26 -32.59 -24.84 -10.81
C SER A 26 -32.57 -26.30 -11.28
N THR A 27 -31.51 -26.76 -11.94
CA THR A 27 -31.40 -28.16 -12.40
C THR A 27 -30.04 -28.75 -12.05
N PHE A 28 -30.01 -29.66 -11.06
CA PHE A 28 -29.26 -30.94 -11.00
C PHE A 28 -29.06 -31.41 -9.54
N PRO A 29 -29.13 -32.74 -9.26
CA PRO A 29 -29.46 -33.27 -7.94
C PRO A 29 -28.25 -33.56 -7.03
N HIS A 30 -28.53 -33.53 -5.72
CA HIS A 30 -27.65 -33.90 -4.62
C HIS A 30 -27.16 -35.35 -4.69
N SER A 31 -25.86 -35.56 -4.43
CA SER A 31 -25.35 -36.77 -3.80
C SER A 31 -24.35 -36.39 -2.71
N SER A 32 -24.53 -36.99 -1.55
CA SER A 32 -23.81 -36.78 -0.31
C SER A 32 -23.01 -38.04 0.02
N GLU A 33 -21.69 -37.96 0.23
CA GLU A 33 -20.96 -39.00 0.94
C GLU A 33 -19.67 -38.51 1.62
N LYS A 34 -19.74 -38.55 2.96
CA LYS A 34 -18.73 -38.82 4.00
C LYS A 34 -17.23 -38.69 3.65
N GLN A 35 -16.57 -37.75 4.32
CA GLN A 35 -15.13 -37.83 4.65
C GLN A 35 -14.95 -38.24 6.12
N ASN A 36 -14.13 -39.26 6.36
CA ASN A 36 -13.47 -39.52 7.64
C ASN A 36 -12.21 -40.36 7.37
N GLY A 37 -11.06 -39.91 7.89
CA GLY A 37 -10.01 -40.83 8.35
C GLY A 37 -8.61 -40.70 7.72
N LEU A 38 -7.67 -40.32 8.60
CA LEU A 38 -6.32 -40.87 8.76
C LEU A 38 -5.14 -40.29 7.93
N ALA A 39 -4.39 -39.45 8.63
CA ALA A 39 -2.94 -39.34 8.50
C ALA A 39 -2.25 -40.58 9.11
N LYS A 40 -1.25 -41.14 8.41
CA LYS A 40 0.12 -41.43 8.90
C LYS A 40 0.89 -42.34 7.93
N ASP A 41 2.21 -42.18 8.00
CA ASP A 41 3.29 -43.06 7.53
C ASP A 41 3.73 -42.93 6.06
N ARG A 42 4.92 -42.33 5.85
CA ARG A 42 6.16 -43.10 5.57
C ARG A 42 7.35 -42.18 5.25
N GLU A 43 8.36 -42.24 6.11
CA GLU A 43 9.75 -41.91 5.78
C GLU A 43 10.50 -43.16 5.29
N ASN A 44 11.49 -42.90 4.42
CA ASN A 44 12.76 -43.60 4.19
C ASN A 44 12.80 -44.98 3.50
N GLN A 45 13.47 -45.01 2.33
CA GLN A 45 14.60 -45.90 1.94
C GLN A 45 15.10 -45.48 0.52
N ILE A 46 16.25 -44.80 0.39
CA ILE A 46 17.59 -45.29 0.00
C ILE A 46 17.67 -46.08 -1.33
N SER A 47 18.37 -45.55 -2.34
CA SER A 47 19.63 -46.12 -2.87
C SER A 47 20.16 -45.41 -4.12
N LYS A 48 21.49 -45.46 -4.28
CA LYS A 48 22.34 -44.71 -5.21
C LYS A 48 22.58 -45.45 -6.53
N SER A 49 22.70 -44.67 -7.63
CA SER A 49 23.67 -44.76 -8.77
C SER A 49 23.64 -45.98 -9.73
N PRO A 50 24.28 -45.96 -10.93
CA PRO A 50 24.60 -44.86 -11.88
C PRO A 50 24.53 -45.23 -13.41
N ILE A 51 24.87 -44.24 -14.29
CA ILE A 51 25.53 -44.36 -15.62
C ILE A 51 24.72 -44.96 -16.82
N ASN A 52 24.48 -44.18 -17.89
CA ASN A 52 25.24 -44.21 -19.16
C ASN A 52 24.54 -43.43 -20.30
N ALA A 53 25.36 -42.72 -21.08
CA ALA A 53 24.99 -42.10 -22.34
C ALA A 53 24.75 -43.15 -23.44
N THR A 54 23.88 -42.83 -24.41
CA THR A 54 24.05 -43.27 -25.80
C THR A 54 23.16 -42.45 -26.73
N ASN A 55 23.79 -41.74 -27.66
CA ASN A 55 23.18 -41.15 -28.84
C ASN A 55 22.53 -42.23 -29.70
N LYS A 56 21.29 -42.00 -30.16
CA LYS A 56 20.79 -42.65 -31.38
C LYS A 56 19.82 -41.73 -32.11
N SER A 57 20.33 -41.16 -33.19
CA SER A 57 19.58 -40.52 -34.27
C SER A 57 18.64 -41.54 -34.92
N LEU A 58 17.34 -41.22 -35.02
CA LEU A 58 16.43 -41.86 -35.95
C LEU A 58 15.74 -40.77 -36.79
N SER A 59 16.14 -40.74 -38.05
CA SER A 59 15.40 -40.13 -39.16
C SER A 59 14.19 -41.00 -39.49
N THR A 60 13.01 -40.42 -39.57
CA THR A 60 11.85 -41.08 -40.17
C THR A 60 11.18 -40.09 -41.13
N GLU A 61 11.31 -40.41 -42.41
CA GLU A 61 10.59 -39.76 -43.51
C GLU A 61 9.09 -40.01 -43.32
N LEU A 62 8.29 -38.93 -43.40
CA LEU A 62 6.83 -39.01 -43.46
C LEU A 62 6.38 -38.46 -44.81
N GLU A 63 5.72 -39.33 -45.58
CA GLU A 63 5.13 -39.05 -46.89
C GLU A 63 4.04 -37.96 -46.80
N MET A 64 4.09 -37.02 -47.75
CA MET A 64 3.14 -35.93 -47.87
C MET A 64 1.89 -36.36 -48.64
N GLY A 65 0.72 -36.27 -48.00
CA GLY A 65 -0.60 -36.26 -48.65
C GLY A 65 -0.93 -34.89 -49.29
N PRO A 66 -1.95 -34.81 -50.17
CA PRO A 66 -2.12 -33.69 -51.10
C PRO A 66 -2.59 -32.39 -50.44
N VAL A 67 -2.09 -31.30 -51.00
CA VAL A 67 -2.21 -29.90 -50.59
C VAL A 67 -3.63 -29.36 -50.83
N GLU A 68 -4.33 -28.97 -49.77
CA GLU A 68 -5.49 -28.06 -49.87
C GLU A 68 -5.01 -26.61 -50.01
N LYS A 69 -5.61 -25.87 -50.95
CA LYS A 69 -5.26 -24.49 -51.29
C LYS A 69 -5.60 -23.53 -50.13
N PRO A 70 -4.70 -22.63 -49.72
CA PRO A 70 -5.03 -21.63 -48.71
C PRO A 70 -5.86 -20.48 -49.30
N TYR A 71 -6.89 -20.09 -48.56
CA TYR A 71 -7.66 -18.85 -48.71
C TYR A 71 -6.71 -17.64 -48.68
N LYS A 72 -6.87 -16.71 -49.63
CA LYS A 72 -6.15 -15.43 -49.64
C LYS A 72 -6.83 -14.44 -48.70
N GLU A 73 -6.16 -14.06 -47.61
CA GLU A 73 -6.37 -12.78 -46.94
C GLU A 73 -5.19 -11.87 -47.25
N ASP A 74 -5.48 -10.68 -47.77
CA ASP A 74 -4.48 -9.65 -48.07
C ASP A 74 -3.97 -9.04 -46.76
N VAL A 75 -2.79 -9.49 -46.31
CA VAL A 75 -2.07 -8.89 -45.19
C VAL A 75 -1.32 -7.65 -45.69
N TYR A 76 -1.76 -6.47 -45.27
CA TYR A 76 -1.01 -5.23 -45.43
C TYR A 76 0.26 -5.28 -44.55
N ILE A 77 1.40 -5.53 -45.16
CA ILE A 77 2.71 -5.45 -44.49
C ILE A 77 3.15 -3.97 -44.49
N ASN A 78 2.99 -3.31 -43.34
CA ASN A 78 3.65 -2.02 -43.09
C ASN A 78 5.15 -2.27 -42.84
N ASN A 79 5.96 -2.12 -43.89
CA ASN A 79 7.41 -2.09 -43.78
C ASN A 79 7.85 -0.82 -43.03
N LYS A 80 7.99 -0.90 -41.70
CA LYS A 80 8.79 0.06 -40.94
C LYS A 80 10.26 -0.23 -41.23
N PHE A 81 10.93 0.67 -41.93
CA PHE A 81 12.38 0.73 -41.98
C PHE A 81 12.88 1.24 -40.63
N TYR A 82 13.78 0.48 -40.00
CA TYR A 82 14.41 0.86 -38.74
C TYR A 82 15.85 1.30 -39.02
N GLU A 83 16.19 2.53 -38.67
CA GLU A 83 17.59 2.97 -38.55
C GLU A 83 18.20 2.29 -37.32
N THR A 84 19.26 1.53 -37.55
CA THR A 84 20.11 0.96 -36.50
C THR A 84 20.96 2.08 -35.90
N SER A 85 20.82 2.34 -34.60
CA SER A 85 21.74 3.19 -33.85
C SER A 85 22.62 2.34 -32.94
N GLU A 86 23.94 2.50 -33.05
CA GLU A 86 24.92 1.85 -32.18
C GLU A 86 24.73 2.30 -30.72
N LEU A 87 24.44 1.34 -29.83
CA LEU A 87 24.38 1.59 -28.39
C LEU A 87 25.82 1.51 -27.82
N ARG A 88 26.37 2.64 -27.37
CA ARG A 88 27.62 2.64 -26.60
C ARG A 88 27.32 2.17 -25.18
N ILE A 89 27.63 0.90 -24.91
CA ILE A 89 27.67 0.36 -23.54
C ILE A 89 28.97 0.87 -22.91
N GLU A 90 28.88 1.92 -22.10
CA GLU A 90 29.99 2.32 -21.24
C GLU A 90 30.08 1.32 -20.09
N ILE A 91 30.98 0.35 -20.22
CA ILE A 91 31.44 -0.43 -19.09
C ILE A 91 32.47 0.45 -18.37
N PRO A 92 32.18 1.00 -17.18
CA PRO A 92 33.15 1.78 -16.44
C PRO A 92 34.37 0.88 -16.16
N GLN A 93 35.50 1.20 -16.80
CA GLN A 93 36.74 0.40 -16.69
C GLN A 93 37.39 0.47 -15.31
N ASN A 94 36.87 1.30 -14.40
CA ASN A 94 37.35 1.45 -13.03
C ASN A 94 36.17 1.29 -12.06
N ILE A 95 35.77 0.04 -11.79
CA ILE A 95 35.13 -0.26 -10.51
C ILE A 95 36.29 -0.43 -9.53
N ASP A 96 36.63 0.64 -8.82
CA ASP A 96 37.67 0.63 -7.79
C ASP A 96 37.13 -0.14 -6.56
N ILE A 97 37.36 -1.45 -6.54
CA ILE A 97 37.01 -2.34 -5.42
C ILE A 97 37.79 -1.92 -4.15
N GLU A 98 38.90 -1.20 -4.28
CA GLU A 98 39.71 -0.73 -3.15
C GLU A 98 39.13 0.53 -2.49
N ASN A 99 38.31 1.32 -3.19
CA ASN A 99 37.59 2.48 -2.65
C ASN A 99 36.06 2.35 -2.83
N PRO A 100 35.36 1.62 -1.95
CA PRO A 100 33.91 1.60 -1.98
C PRO A 100 33.35 3.03 -1.87
N ARG A 101 32.52 3.45 -2.85
CA ARG A 101 31.73 4.68 -2.73
C ARG A 101 30.69 4.49 -1.63
N ILE A 102 31.03 4.90 -0.41
CA ILE A 102 30.08 4.95 0.69
C ILE A 102 29.12 6.12 0.42
N LYS A 103 27.93 5.81 -0.11
CA LYS A 103 26.83 6.77 -0.13
C LYS A 103 26.15 6.72 1.25
N LYS A 104 26.22 7.83 1.98
CA LYS A 104 25.49 7.97 3.23
C LYS A 104 24.01 8.22 2.90
N ILE A 105 23.16 7.28 3.26
CA ILE A 105 21.70 7.42 3.12
C ILE A 105 21.21 8.11 4.39
N GLU A 106 21.06 9.43 4.35
CA GLU A 106 20.39 10.18 5.41
C GLU A 106 18.93 10.40 5.02
N VAL A 107 18.04 9.58 5.55
CA VAL A 107 16.59 9.87 5.51
C VAL A 107 16.28 10.74 6.71
N ASN A 108 16.55 12.04 6.59
CA ASN A 108 16.19 12.99 7.63
C ASN A 108 14.71 13.31 7.51
N ALA A 109 13.92 13.03 8.55
CA ALA A 109 12.54 13.48 8.62
C ALA A 109 12.53 15.03 8.65
N ASN A 110 11.96 15.65 7.61
CA ASN A 110 11.79 17.10 7.58
C ASN A 110 10.68 17.50 8.56
N ILE A 111 11.05 17.80 9.81
CA ILE A 111 10.11 18.21 10.86
C ILE A 111 9.75 19.67 10.64
N ILE A 112 8.45 19.94 10.52
CA ILE A 112 7.93 21.26 10.22
C ILE A 112 7.02 21.80 11.33
N ASP A 113 7.02 23.12 11.46
CA ASP A 113 6.07 23.86 12.31
C ASP A 113 5.11 24.72 11.48
N LYS A 114 5.38 24.89 10.19
CA LYS A 114 4.58 25.67 9.26
C LYS A 114 4.67 25.09 7.86
N ILE A 115 3.53 24.98 7.19
CA ILE A 115 3.45 24.74 5.74
C ILE A 115 2.14 25.30 5.22
N ASP A 116 2.17 25.97 4.07
CA ASP A 116 0.97 26.64 3.56
C ASP A 116 0.01 25.68 2.84
N ASN A 117 0.53 24.62 2.21
CA ASN A 117 -0.28 23.62 1.52
C ASN A 117 0.45 22.27 1.45
N ALA A 118 -0.04 21.26 2.16
CA ALA A 118 0.44 19.89 2.05
C ALA A 118 -0.68 18.89 2.28
N TYR A 119 -0.62 17.74 1.62
CA TYR A 119 -1.65 16.70 1.70
C TYR A 119 -1.34 15.74 2.83
N LEU A 120 -2.28 15.55 3.76
CA LEU A 120 -2.11 14.57 4.82
C LEU A 120 -2.13 13.16 4.22
N LEU A 121 -1.04 12.39 4.31
CA LEU A 121 -1.00 11.01 3.82
C LEU A 121 -1.40 10.02 4.90
N GLN A 122 -0.81 10.18 6.08
CA GLN A 122 -0.90 9.21 7.16
C GLN A 122 -0.73 9.89 8.52
N VAL A 123 -1.28 9.25 9.54
CA VAL A 123 -0.98 9.54 10.94
C VAL A 123 -0.41 8.28 11.56
N ASP A 124 0.71 8.44 12.26
CA ASP A 124 1.38 7.38 13.01
C ASP A 124 1.58 7.79 14.48
N TYR A 125 2.24 6.92 15.23
CA TYR A 125 2.61 7.15 16.62
C TYR A 125 4.11 6.91 16.81
N ASP A 126 4.79 7.92 17.31
CA ASP A 126 6.17 7.84 17.74
C ASP A 126 6.19 7.42 19.22
N GLY A 127 6.67 6.21 19.50
CA GLY A 127 6.70 5.63 20.84
C GLY A 127 7.76 6.23 21.75
N ASP A 128 8.84 6.76 21.18
CA ASP A 128 9.93 7.38 21.93
C ASP A 128 9.50 8.78 22.39
N LEU A 129 8.91 9.56 21.49
CA LEU A 129 8.36 10.88 21.78
C LEU A 129 6.96 10.84 22.43
N LYS A 130 6.31 9.67 22.40
CA LYS A 130 4.95 9.40 22.88
C LYS A 130 3.90 10.34 22.27
N LYS A 131 4.01 10.61 20.98
CA LYS A 131 3.17 11.59 20.27
C LYS A 131 2.65 11.01 18.96
N ALA A 132 1.50 11.51 18.52
CA ALA A 132 1.10 11.31 17.14
C ALA A 132 2.04 12.08 16.22
N VAL A 133 2.36 11.51 15.06
CA VAL A 133 3.07 12.18 13.98
C VAL A 133 2.20 12.15 12.74
N LEU A 134 1.96 13.31 12.16
CA LEU A 134 1.24 13.46 10.91
C LEU A 134 2.28 13.57 9.80
N ILE A 135 2.12 12.74 8.77
CA ILE A 135 3.00 12.69 7.61
C ILE A 135 2.26 13.34 6.46
N PHE A 136 2.80 14.46 5.98
CA PHE A 136 2.23 15.24 4.89
C PHE A 136 3.12 15.14 3.64
N TYR A 137 2.50 15.25 2.48
CA TYR A 137 3.18 15.39 1.19
C TYR A 137 3.15 16.86 0.74
N ASP A 138 4.33 17.47 0.63
CA ASP A 138 4.48 18.79 0.03
C ASP A 138 4.54 18.69 -1.50
N THR A 139 3.48 19.15 -2.16
CA THR A 139 3.39 19.14 -3.63
C THR A 139 4.33 20.12 -4.33
N GLN A 140 4.86 21.13 -3.64
CA GLN A 140 5.80 22.09 -4.22
C GLN A 140 7.20 21.51 -4.32
N ASN A 141 7.66 20.85 -3.24
CA ASN A 141 9.01 20.31 -3.13
C ASN A 141 9.10 18.80 -3.42
N ASN A 142 7.95 18.11 -3.56
CA ASN A 142 7.85 16.66 -3.77
C ASN A 142 8.54 15.83 -2.68
N GLU A 143 8.31 16.21 -1.43
CA GLU A 143 8.91 15.56 -0.26
C GLU A 143 7.87 15.28 0.83
N LEU A 144 8.23 14.36 1.73
CA LEU A 144 7.47 14.13 2.96
C LEU A 144 7.93 15.10 4.05
N VAL A 145 6.96 15.71 4.71
CA VAL A 145 7.18 16.56 5.88
C VAL A 145 6.38 16.04 7.07
N TYR A 146 6.94 16.22 8.26
CA TYR A 146 6.47 15.58 9.48
C TYR A 146 6.06 16.64 10.50
N TRP A 147 4.86 16.50 11.05
CA TRP A 147 4.38 17.36 12.12
C TRP A 147 4.03 16.50 13.34
N TYR A 148 4.70 16.77 14.45
CA TYR A 148 4.46 16.08 15.72
C TYR A 148 3.38 16.78 16.53
N ASP A 149 2.54 15.99 17.20
CA ASP A 149 1.46 16.55 18.01
C ASP A 149 1.94 17.53 19.09
N LYS A 150 1.26 18.68 19.11
CA LYS A 150 1.44 19.77 20.09
C LYS A 150 0.19 20.02 20.92
N THR A 151 -0.91 19.31 20.66
CA THR A 151 -2.16 19.45 21.41
C THR A 151 -2.18 18.68 22.71
N GLY A 152 -1.25 17.71 22.86
CA GLY A 152 -1.18 16.88 24.05
C GLY A 152 -2.25 15.79 24.06
N HIS A 153 -2.72 15.38 22.88
CA HIS A 153 -3.65 14.27 22.75
C HIS A 153 -2.99 13.00 23.28
N LYS A 154 -3.75 12.20 24.04
CA LYS A 154 -3.25 10.98 24.68
C LYS A 154 -4.22 9.82 24.44
N PRO A 155 -3.71 8.58 24.36
CA PRO A 155 -4.57 7.40 24.21
C PRO A 155 -5.51 7.24 25.41
N TYR A 156 -6.74 6.84 25.16
CA TYR A 156 -7.74 6.65 26.21
C TYR A 156 -8.72 5.52 25.88
N PHE A 157 -9.54 5.14 26.86
CA PHE A 157 -10.76 4.37 26.65
C PHE A 157 -11.85 4.84 27.62
N LEU A 158 -13.10 4.42 27.38
CA LEU A 158 -14.26 4.88 28.15
C LEU A 158 -14.86 3.76 28.99
N THR A 159 -15.46 4.12 30.12
CA THR A 159 -16.23 3.22 30.98
C THR A 159 -17.38 3.99 31.66
N ASP A 160 -18.41 3.29 32.13
CA ASP A 160 -19.56 3.84 32.84
C ASP A 160 -19.35 3.83 34.36
N ILE A 161 -18.21 3.30 34.83
CA ILE A 161 -17.81 3.36 36.23
C ILE A 161 -17.49 4.81 36.60
N PRO A 162 -18.13 5.37 37.65
CA PRO A 162 -17.84 6.72 38.12
C PRO A 162 -16.36 6.94 38.53
N PRO A 163 -15.80 8.16 38.38
CA PRO A 163 -14.39 8.44 38.69
C PRO A 163 -13.96 8.09 40.12
N ASP A 164 -14.84 8.27 41.11
CA ASP A 164 -14.60 7.94 42.52
C ASP A 164 -14.49 6.42 42.79
N LYS A 165 -15.01 5.60 41.88
CA LYS A 165 -14.84 4.15 41.90
C LYS A 165 -13.61 3.72 41.11
N ILE A 166 -13.30 4.37 39.99
CA ILE A 166 -12.04 4.12 39.25
C ILE A 166 -10.82 4.38 40.14
N SER A 167 -10.85 5.43 40.96
CA SER A 167 -9.75 5.74 41.88
C SER A 167 -9.45 4.64 42.90
N LYS A 168 -10.40 3.73 43.14
CA LYS A 168 -10.27 2.59 44.05
C LYS A 168 -9.77 1.31 43.36
N ILE A 169 -9.72 1.28 42.03
CA ILE A 169 -9.21 0.13 41.27
C ILE A 169 -7.69 0.25 41.18
N SER A 170 -6.99 -0.37 42.13
CA SER A 170 -5.51 -0.30 42.25
C SER A 170 -4.79 -0.69 40.97
N ASP A 171 -5.31 -1.69 40.25
CA ASP A 171 -4.75 -2.20 39.00
C ASP A 171 -4.70 -1.13 37.89
N ILE A 172 -5.60 -0.15 37.95
CA ILE A 172 -5.63 0.97 37.00
C ILE A 172 -4.77 2.11 37.52
N VAL A 173 -5.05 2.64 38.71
CA VAL A 173 -4.41 3.87 39.20
C VAL A 173 -2.93 3.71 39.54
N ARG A 174 -2.46 2.50 39.85
CA ARG A 174 -1.04 2.23 40.12
C ARG A 174 -0.27 1.80 38.87
N HIS A 175 -0.93 1.64 37.73
CA HIS A 175 -0.27 1.29 36.49
C HIS A 175 0.68 2.42 36.06
N SER A 176 1.91 2.10 35.66
CA SER A 176 2.93 3.11 35.31
C SER A 176 2.49 4.06 34.19
N SER A 177 1.73 3.52 33.24
CA SER A 177 1.15 4.24 32.10
C SER A 177 -0.23 4.85 32.35
N PHE A 178 -0.78 4.77 33.56
CA PHE A 178 -1.98 5.54 33.91
C PHE A 178 -1.62 7.03 33.98
N GLU A 179 -2.50 7.88 33.44
CA GLU A 179 -2.31 9.34 33.40
C GLU A 179 -3.36 10.06 34.24
N SER A 180 -4.63 9.95 33.83
CA SER A 180 -5.72 10.70 34.44
C SER A 180 -7.07 10.06 34.17
N VAL A 181 -8.10 10.61 34.82
CA VAL A 181 -9.49 10.26 34.58
C VAL A 181 -10.26 11.56 34.35
N GLU A 182 -11.10 11.55 33.32
CA GLU A 182 -11.94 12.68 32.91
C GLU A 182 -13.40 12.23 32.81
N VAL A 183 -14.35 13.12 33.04
CA VAL A 183 -15.78 12.86 32.73
C VAL A 183 -16.09 13.50 31.40
N ILE A 184 -16.64 12.73 30.48
CA ILE A 184 -17.03 13.21 29.15
C ILE A 184 -18.50 12.89 28.87
N GLU A 185 -19.17 13.76 28.13
CA GLU A 185 -20.53 13.53 27.63
C GLU A 185 -20.45 12.84 26.26
N LYS A 186 -21.14 11.72 26.10
CA LYS A 186 -21.28 11.01 24.83
C LYS A 186 -22.77 10.79 24.53
N PHE A 187 -23.12 10.72 23.26
CA PHE A 187 -24.48 10.42 22.83
C PHE A 187 -24.66 8.91 22.68
N ASP A 188 -25.67 8.35 23.34
CA ASP A 188 -26.09 6.96 23.18
C ASP A 188 -27.10 6.86 22.03
N PRO A 189 -26.70 6.31 20.87
CA PRO A 189 -27.56 6.26 19.69
C PRO A 189 -28.73 5.28 19.81
N LEU A 190 -28.66 4.29 20.73
CA LEU A 190 -29.75 3.33 20.92
C LEU A 190 -30.89 3.94 21.73
N SER A 191 -30.55 4.69 22.76
CA SER A 191 -31.52 5.28 23.68
C SER A 191 -31.86 6.73 23.33
N ASN A 192 -31.14 7.34 22.37
CA ASN A 192 -31.28 8.73 21.96
C ASN A 192 -31.15 9.73 23.13
N ILE A 193 -30.16 9.49 24.02
CA ILE A 193 -29.87 10.34 25.18
C ILE A 193 -28.37 10.61 25.29
N LYS A 194 -28.03 11.72 25.95
CA LYS A 194 -26.65 11.99 26.37
C LYS A 194 -26.34 11.25 27.66
N ARG A 195 -25.15 10.65 27.76
CA ARG A 195 -24.64 9.95 28.94
C ARG A 195 -23.27 10.48 29.31
N ASN A 196 -23.03 10.62 30.61
CA ASN A 196 -21.71 10.89 31.14
C ASN A 196 -20.95 9.57 31.28
N LEU A 197 -19.77 9.50 30.68
CA LEU A 197 -18.85 8.38 30.78
C LEU A 197 -17.54 8.86 31.40
N THR A 198 -16.85 7.92 32.01
CA THR A 198 -15.51 8.13 32.56
C THR A 198 -14.48 7.76 31.50
N LYS A 199 -13.69 8.73 31.06
CA LYS A 199 -12.56 8.57 30.15
C LYS A 199 -11.29 8.32 30.96
N ILE A 200 -10.67 7.17 30.76
CA ILE A 200 -9.41 6.79 31.39
C ILE A 200 -8.28 7.07 30.39
N VAL A 201 -7.43 8.05 30.71
CA VAL A 201 -6.31 8.47 29.87
C VAL A 201 -5.05 7.71 30.27
N THR A 202 -4.28 7.32 29.26
CA THR A 202 -3.03 6.57 29.41
C THR A 202 -1.87 7.29 28.73
N LYS A 203 -0.64 6.94 29.11
CA LYS A 203 0.59 7.52 28.55
C LYS A 203 1.01 6.91 27.22
N ASP A 204 0.52 5.71 26.91
CA ASP A 204 0.87 4.97 25.70
C ASP A 204 -0.28 4.05 25.25
N PRO A 205 -0.42 3.78 23.93
CA PRO A 205 -1.50 2.96 23.40
C PRO A 205 -1.51 1.51 23.89
N ILE A 206 -0.35 0.98 24.27
CA ILE A 206 -0.22 -0.41 24.72
C ILE A 206 -0.95 -0.60 26.04
N ALA A 207 -0.85 0.37 26.95
CA ALA A 207 -1.55 0.36 28.23
C ALA A 207 -3.07 0.24 28.10
N VAL A 208 -3.67 0.82 27.05
CA VAL A 208 -5.13 0.70 26.79
C VAL A 208 -5.53 -0.78 26.66
N ARG A 209 -4.75 -1.60 25.94
CA ARG A 209 -5.04 -3.03 25.74
C ARG A 209 -5.02 -3.82 27.04
N GLY A 210 -4.12 -3.48 27.97
CA GLY A 210 -4.05 -4.13 29.28
C GLY A 210 -5.14 -3.65 30.22
N LEU A 211 -5.28 -2.32 30.36
CA LEU A 211 -6.17 -1.69 31.33
C LEU A 211 -7.66 -1.86 31.01
N ARG A 212 -8.04 -2.01 29.73
CA ARG A 212 -9.45 -2.26 29.36
C ARG A 212 -10.02 -3.53 29.99
N THR A 213 -9.17 -4.50 30.33
CA THR A 213 -9.60 -5.76 30.97
C THR A 213 -9.89 -5.60 32.47
N LYS A 214 -9.56 -4.44 33.05
CA LYS A 214 -9.72 -4.14 34.47
C LYS A 214 -11.06 -3.49 34.80
N VAL A 215 -11.89 -3.25 33.78
CA VAL A 215 -13.26 -2.78 33.92
C VAL A 215 -14.21 -3.80 33.27
N PRO A 216 -15.46 -3.94 33.75
CA PRO A 216 -16.42 -4.88 33.16
C PRO A 216 -16.80 -4.52 31.72
N ILE A 217 -16.95 -3.21 31.44
CA ILE A 217 -17.28 -2.71 30.11
C ILE A 217 -16.33 -1.54 29.79
N ALA A 218 -15.63 -1.70 28.67
CA ALA A 218 -14.71 -0.71 28.10
C ALA A 218 -15.17 -0.37 26.68
N TRP A 219 -15.54 0.88 26.43
CA TRP A 219 -15.87 1.41 25.11
C TRP A 219 -14.68 2.13 24.49
N GLU A 220 -14.65 2.21 23.16
CA GLU A 220 -13.55 2.82 22.38
C GLU A 220 -12.15 2.21 22.69
N ALA A 221 -12.10 1.03 23.32
CA ALA A 221 -10.88 0.43 23.86
C ALA A 221 -10.13 -0.50 22.87
N ASP A 222 -10.65 -0.68 21.66
CA ASP A 222 -10.04 -1.49 20.58
C ASP A 222 -9.82 -0.68 19.30
N ILE A 223 -9.66 0.64 19.44
CA ILE A 223 -9.32 1.55 18.35
C ILE A 223 -7.82 1.77 18.37
N ARG A 224 -7.14 1.60 17.23
CA ARG A 224 -5.71 1.93 17.11
C ARG A 224 -5.50 3.43 17.39
N TYR A 225 -4.45 3.78 18.11
CA TYR A 225 -4.27 5.16 18.59
C TYR A 225 -4.26 6.21 17.47
N HIS A 226 -3.54 5.97 16.37
CA HIS A 226 -3.52 6.92 15.24
C HIS A 226 -4.92 7.13 14.64
N ILE A 227 -5.79 6.11 14.64
CA ILE A 227 -7.18 6.23 14.19
C ILE A 227 -8.01 7.02 15.20
N ASN A 228 -7.85 6.77 16.49
CA ASN A 228 -8.52 7.55 17.53
C ASN A 228 -8.10 9.03 17.47
N TYR A 229 -6.82 9.31 17.28
CA TYR A 229 -6.29 10.65 17.06
C TYR A 229 -6.92 11.31 15.82
N ILE A 230 -7.02 10.59 14.69
CA ILE A 230 -7.71 11.08 13.48
C ILE A 230 -9.16 11.47 13.78
N TYR A 231 -9.90 10.65 14.54
CA TYR A 231 -11.29 10.92 14.89
C TYR A 231 -11.44 12.17 15.76
N ASP A 232 -10.66 12.26 16.85
CA ASP A 232 -10.76 13.36 17.81
C ASP A 232 -10.28 14.68 17.22
N ARG A 233 -9.29 14.62 16.31
CA ARG A 233 -8.77 15.78 15.59
C ARG A 233 -9.51 16.10 14.30
N GLN A 234 -10.51 15.29 13.94
CA GLN A 234 -11.31 15.43 12.72
C GLN A 234 -10.46 15.58 11.46
N LEU A 235 -9.38 14.80 11.40
CA LEU A 235 -8.45 14.80 10.27
C LEU A 235 -8.96 13.87 9.17
N ILE A 236 -8.62 14.21 7.93
CA ILE A 236 -9.00 13.42 6.76
C ILE A 236 -7.75 13.20 5.91
N PRO A 237 -7.15 11.99 5.97
CA PRO A 237 -6.09 11.61 5.06
C PRO A 237 -6.54 11.75 3.60
N GLY A 238 -5.67 12.27 2.74
CA GLY A 238 -5.91 12.58 1.34
C GLY A 238 -6.30 14.03 1.08
N LEU A 239 -6.56 14.85 2.11
CA LEU A 239 -6.90 16.27 1.93
C LEU A 239 -5.71 17.21 2.18
N PRO A 240 -5.73 18.40 1.55
CA PRO A 240 -4.72 19.42 1.76
C PRO A 240 -4.99 20.23 3.04
N TYR A 241 -3.91 20.58 3.73
CA TYR A 241 -3.91 21.34 4.97
C TYR A 241 -2.87 22.46 4.95
N THR A 242 -3.17 23.50 5.71
CA THR A 242 -2.24 24.54 6.13
C THR A 242 -1.90 24.33 7.61
N ILE A 243 -0.62 24.43 7.96
CA ILE A 243 -0.11 24.26 9.32
C ILE A 243 0.53 25.55 9.80
N TYR A 244 0.17 25.98 11.01
CA TYR A 244 0.83 27.07 11.73
C TYR A 244 0.94 26.72 13.22
N GLY A 245 2.13 26.35 13.67
CA GLY A 245 2.39 26.02 15.06
C GLY A 245 1.64 24.75 15.50
N ASP A 246 0.61 24.91 16.32
CA ASP A 246 -0.28 23.87 16.82
C ASP A 246 -1.58 23.71 16.01
N LYS A 247 -1.83 24.63 15.07
CA LYS A 247 -3.05 24.66 14.25
C LYS A 247 -2.84 23.95 12.93
N ILE A 248 -3.78 23.07 12.61
CA ILE A 248 -3.91 22.39 11.33
C ILE A 248 -5.27 22.77 10.77
N LEU A 249 -5.29 23.43 9.62
CA LEU A 249 -6.49 23.97 8.99
C LEU A 249 -6.67 23.29 7.64
N GLU A 250 -7.81 22.64 7.44
CA GLU A 250 -8.15 22.02 6.16
C GLU A 250 -8.31 23.11 5.09
N ILE A 251 -7.72 22.89 3.92
CA ILE A 251 -7.87 23.77 2.77
C ILE A 251 -9.08 23.30 1.97
N HIS A 252 -10.06 24.17 1.79
CA HIS A 252 -11.20 23.91 0.93
C HIS A 252 -11.22 24.91 -0.24
N ASP A 253 -11.11 24.42 -1.47
CA ASP A 253 -11.24 25.23 -2.69
C ASP A 253 -12.68 25.17 -3.23
N ILE A 254 -13.67 25.35 -2.34
CA ILE A 254 -15.08 25.08 -2.64
C ILE A 254 -15.96 26.18 -2.08
N ASP A 255 -16.85 26.69 -2.94
CA ASP A 255 -17.95 27.56 -2.54
C ASP A 255 -19.05 26.73 -1.87
N VAL A 256 -18.97 26.65 -0.54
CA VAL A 256 -19.91 25.89 0.31
C VAL A 256 -21.36 26.34 0.10
N GLU A 257 -21.61 27.64 -0.13
CA GLU A 257 -22.97 28.16 -0.30
C GLU A 257 -23.56 27.73 -1.64
N LYS A 258 -22.76 27.76 -2.71
CA LYS A 258 -23.18 27.23 -4.01
C LYS A 258 -23.46 25.73 -3.96
N VAL A 259 -22.64 24.97 -3.23
CA VAL A 259 -22.86 23.53 -3.01
C VAL A 259 -24.17 23.29 -2.25
N LYS A 260 -24.41 24.03 -1.15
CA LYS A 260 -25.68 23.97 -0.40
C LYS A 260 -26.88 24.25 -1.28
N GLU A 261 -26.84 25.32 -2.07
CA GLU A 261 -27.93 25.67 -2.99
C GLU A 261 -28.23 24.53 -3.97
N ASN A 262 -27.19 23.95 -4.57
CA ASN A 262 -27.34 22.84 -5.52
C ASN A 262 -27.92 21.61 -4.83
N ILE A 263 -27.48 21.28 -3.63
CA ILE A 263 -28.01 20.14 -2.85
C ILE A 263 -29.49 20.33 -2.56
N VAL A 264 -29.89 21.53 -2.07
CA VAL A 264 -31.29 21.84 -1.78
C VAL A 264 -32.14 21.75 -3.05
N LYS A 265 -31.65 22.31 -4.16
CA LYS A 265 -32.35 22.29 -5.46
C LYS A 265 -32.48 20.88 -6.04
N THR A 266 -31.44 20.05 -5.96
CA THR A 266 -31.38 18.74 -6.63
C THR A 266 -31.94 17.61 -5.79
N LEU A 267 -31.65 17.59 -4.50
CA LEU A 267 -31.99 16.46 -3.62
C LEU A 267 -33.19 16.74 -2.70
N GLY A 268 -33.60 18.01 -2.55
CA GLY A 268 -34.76 18.39 -1.73
C GLY A 268 -34.61 18.05 -0.24
N ILE A 269 -33.38 17.87 0.25
CA ILE A 269 -33.11 17.39 1.62
C ILE A 269 -32.93 18.57 2.59
N ASN A 270 -33.49 18.42 3.79
CA ASN A 270 -33.41 19.36 4.91
C ASN A 270 -32.16 19.14 5.81
N SER A 271 -32.02 19.99 6.83
CA SER A 271 -30.76 20.46 7.46
C SER A 271 -29.71 19.43 7.87
N MET A 272 -30.05 18.28 8.48
CA MET A 272 -29.03 17.33 8.94
C MET A 272 -28.29 16.61 7.81
N SER A 273 -28.99 16.29 6.73
CA SER A 273 -28.36 15.71 5.54
C SER A 273 -27.48 16.74 4.83
N SER A 274 -27.72 18.04 5.03
CA SER A 274 -26.91 19.09 4.39
C SER A 274 -25.48 19.12 4.92
N GLU A 275 -25.25 18.91 6.22
CA GLU A 275 -23.90 18.89 6.81
C GLU A 275 -23.08 17.70 6.32
N ILE A 276 -23.67 16.51 6.32
CA ILE A 276 -23.05 15.30 5.77
C ILE A 276 -22.77 15.48 4.28
N THR A 277 -23.72 16.05 3.53
CA THR A 277 -23.53 16.27 2.09
C THR A 277 -22.44 17.31 1.81
N ILE A 278 -22.35 18.38 2.60
CA ILE A 278 -21.24 19.34 2.50
C ILE A 278 -19.90 18.67 2.82
N HIS A 279 -19.85 17.82 3.85
CA HIS A 279 -18.65 17.05 4.18
C HIS A 279 -18.19 16.18 3.01
N PHE A 280 -19.11 15.44 2.37
CA PHE A 280 -18.76 14.64 1.19
C PHE A 280 -18.43 15.48 -0.04
N ALA A 281 -19.12 16.61 -0.26
CA ALA A 281 -18.81 17.52 -1.35
C ALA A 281 -17.38 18.06 -1.23
N LYS A 282 -16.92 18.31 0.00
CA LYS A 282 -15.52 18.67 0.26
C LYS A 282 -14.54 17.64 -0.25
N LEU A 283 -14.81 16.36 0.02
CA LEU A 283 -13.98 15.25 -0.46
C LEU A 283 -13.96 15.15 -1.99
N PHE A 284 -15.12 15.29 -2.63
CA PHE A 284 -15.25 15.04 -4.07
C PHE A 284 -14.74 16.18 -4.96
N GLU A 285 -14.82 17.42 -4.48
CA GLU A 285 -14.34 18.60 -5.22
C GLU A 285 -12.86 18.91 -4.94
N THR A 286 -12.27 18.31 -3.90
CA THR A 286 -10.85 18.48 -3.62
C THR A 286 -10.01 17.97 -4.79
N LYS A 287 -9.07 18.80 -5.23
CA LYS A 287 -8.13 18.44 -6.29
C LYS A 287 -7.29 17.25 -5.84
N TRP A 288 -7.25 16.22 -6.68
CA TRP A 288 -6.29 15.13 -6.51
C TRP A 288 -4.89 15.62 -6.91
N PHE A 289 -3.86 15.05 -6.29
CA PHE A 289 -2.46 15.30 -6.66
C PHE A 289 -1.79 13.99 -7.09
N THR A 290 -0.67 14.10 -7.81
CA THR A 290 0.12 12.95 -8.22
C THR A 290 1.44 12.94 -7.44
N PRO A 291 1.60 12.10 -6.40
CA PRO A 291 2.87 12.01 -5.69
C PRO A 291 3.97 11.49 -6.63
N LYS A 292 5.18 12.03 -6.48
CA LYS A 292 6.41 11.46 -7.03
C LYS A 292 6.57 10.07 -6.43
N ARG A 293 6.70 9.05 -7.27
CA ARG A 293 6.75 7.65 -6.84
C ARG A 293 7.53 6.80 -7.81
N ILE A 294 8.08 5.71 -7.30
CA ILE A 294 8.80 4.71 -8.08
C ILE A 294 8.23 3.32 -7.77
N ALA A 295 7.91 2.56 -8.82
CA ALA A 295 7.60 1.15 -8.74
C ALA A 295 8.90 0.35 -8.79
N ILE A 296 8.96 -0.72 -8.00
CA ILE A 296 10.13 -1.57 -7.84
C ILE A 296 9.70 -3.01 -8.04
N ASP A 297 10.52 -3.78 -8.74
CA ASP A 297 10.36 -5.22 -8.92
C ASP A 297 11.75 -5.87 -8.86
N ILE A 298 11.86 -7.05 -8.25
CA ILE A 298 13.15 -7.74 -8.10
C ILE A 298 13.07 -9.16 -8.63
N GLU A 299 14.18 -9.62 -9.19
CA GLU A 299 14.37 -11.02 -9.55
C GLU A 299 15.46 -11.62 -8.68
N VAL A 300 15.19 -12.80 -8.12
CA VAL A 300 16.12 -13.50 -7.22
C VAL A 300 16.51 -14.81 -7.85
N TYR A 301 17.78 -15.17 -7.72
CA TYR A 301 18.24 -16.47 -8.20
C TYR A 301 17.52 -17.61 -7.48
N THR A 302 17.03 -18.58 -8.24
CA THR A 302 16.43 -19.80 -7.70
C THR A 302 17.10 -21.02 -8.35
N PRO A 303 17.73 -21.91 -7.56
CA PRO A 303 18.39 -23.10 -8.12
C PRO A 303 17.37 -24.17 -8.56
N PHE A 304 16.13 -24.09 -8.09
CA PHE A 304 15.05 -25.02 -8.42
C PHE A 304 13.85 -24.26 -8.97
N GLU A 305 13.39 -24.62 -10.16
CA GLU A 305 12.18 -24.06 -10.76
C GLU A 305 10.96 -24.29 -9.86
N GLY A 306 10.08 -23.28 -9.78
CA GLY A 306 8.85 -23.34 -8.99
C GLY A 306 9.02 -23.15 -7.48
N ARG A 307 10.25 -22.95 -6.98
CA ARG A 307 10.50 -22.62 -5.57
C ARG A 307 10.61 -21.11 -5.39
N ILE A 308 9.74 -20.53 -4.56
CA ILE A 308 9.86 -19.14 -4.11
C ILE A 308 10.93 -19.09 -3.00
N PRO A 309 11.97 -18.25 -3.13
CA PRO A 309 13.00 -18.11 -2.09
C PRO A 309 12.44 -17.43 -0.84
N SER A 310 13.01 -17.74 0.33
CA SER A 310 12.57 -17.10 1.58
C SER A 310 13.18 -15.71 1.71
N PRO A 311 12.37 -14.63 1.85
CA PRO A 311 12.89 -13.29 2.10
C PRO A 311 13.49 -13.12 3.50
N GLU A 312 13.12 -13.96 4.47
CA GLU A 312 13.66 -13.92 5.83
C GLU A 312 15.10 -14.45 5.89
N PHE A 313 15.39 -15.51 5.13
CA PHE A 313 16.74 -16.10 5.07
C PHE A 313 17.61 -15.50 3.97
N ALA A 314 17.00 -14.97 2.90
CA ALA A 314 17.68 -14.37 1.75
C ALA A 314 18.85 -15.25 1.22
N GLU A 315 18.57 -16.55 1.02
CA GLU A 315 19.60 -17.57 0.74
C GLU A 315 20.32 -17.39 -0.61
N TYR A 316 19.73 -16.62 -1.52
CA TYR A 316 20.18 -16.48 -2.90
C TYR A 316 20.26 -15.00 -3.30
N PRO A 317 21.19 -14.65 -4.21
CA PRO A 317 21.40 -13.26 -4.59
C PRO A 317 20.24 -12.72 -5.42
N ILE A 318 19.96 -11.43 -5.22
CA ILE A 318 19.15 -10.62 -6.12
C ILE A 318 19.91 -10.48 -7.44
N MET A 319 19.23 -10.83 -8.52
CA MET A 319 19.74 -10.86 -9.88
C MET A 319 19.51 -9.58 -10.64
N SER A 320 18.36 -8.97 -10.42
CA SER A 320 18.07 -7.68 -10.98
C SER A 320 17.04 -6.94 -10.16
N ILE A 321 17.05 -5.62 -10.30
CA ILE A 321 16.08 -4.70 -9.71
C ILE A 321 15.58 -3.78 -10.82
N SER A 322 14.29 -3.87 -11.12
CA SER A 322 13.60 -3.02 -12.09
C SER A 322 12.95 -1.83 -11.37
N LEU A 323 13.10 -0.65 -11.96
CA LEU A 323 12.69 0.63 -11.40
C LEU A 323 11.91 1.41 -12.46
N ALA A 324 10.67 1.80 -12.16
CA ALA A 324 9.82 2.57 -13.06
C ALA A 324 9.05 3.66 -12.31
N SER A 325 9.31 4.93 -12.61
CA SER A 325 8.69 6.05 -11.91
C SER A 325 7.66 6.80 -12.77
N ASN A 326 6.91 7.68 -12.13
CA ASN A 326 6.09 8.67 -12.82
C ASN A 326 6.86 9.95 -13.24
N ASP A 327 8.16 10.02 -12.96
CA ASP A 327 9.07 11.08 -13.43
C ASP A 327 9.98 10.65 -14.59
N ASN A 328 9.60 9.56 -15.27
CA ASN A 328 10.27 8.95 -16.43
C ASN A 328 11.58 8.21 -16.14
N THR A 329 11.92 7.95 -14.88
CA THR A 329 13.00 7.01 -14.54
C THR A 329 12.58 5.60 -14.93
N ARG A 330 13.38 4.95 -15.78
CA ARG A 330 13.21 3.56 -16.23
C ARG A 330 14.57 2.89 -16.18
N LYS A 331 14.80 2.07 -15.16
CA LYS A 331 16.14 1.53 -14.88
C LYS A 331 16.06 0.06 -14.52
N VAL A 332 17.06 -0.71 -14.95
CA VAL A 332 17.25 -2.10 -14.53
C VAL A 332 18.68 -2.26 -14.04
N LEU A 333 18.83 -2.52 -12.75
CA LEU A 333 20.12 -2.87 -12.15
C LEU A 333 20.28 -4.39 -12.27
N VAL A 334 21.41 -4.87 -12.78
CA VAL A 334 21.62 -6.31 -13.06
C VAL A 334 22.94 -6.77 -12.45
N LEU A 335 22.90 -7.89 -11.74
CA LEU A 335 24.10 -8.54 -11.21
C LEU A 335 24.82 -9.35 -12.31
N PHE A 336 26.10 -9.06 -12.52
CA PHE A 336 26.97 -9.74 -13.47
C PHE A 336 27.18 -11.21 -13.09
N ARG A 337 27.29 -12.06 -14.11
CA ARG A 337 27.64 -13.49 -13.98
C ARG A 337 28.58 -13.89 -15.10
N GLU A 338 29.52 -14.80 -14.83
CA GLU A 338 30.52 -15.25 -15.81
C GLU A 338 29.90 -15.79 -17.11
N ASN A 339 28.70 -16.40 -17.03
CA ASN A 339 27.98 -16.96 -18.18
C ASN A 339 26.91 -16.02 -18.76
N LEU A 340 26.92 -14.74 -18.41
CA LEU A 340 25.94 -13.76 -18.88
C LEU A 340 26.21 -13.44 -20.35
N LYS A 341 25.64 -14.25 -21.24
CA LYS A 341 25.61 -13.95 -22.67
C LYS A 341 24.68 -12.76 -22.86
N ILE A 342 25.23 -11.58 -23.14
CA ILE A 342 24.46 -10.44 -23.64
C ILE A 342 23.92 -10.85 -25.02
N LEU A 343 22.73 -11.45 -25.04
CA LEU A 343 22.10 -11.97 -26.23
C LEU A 343 21.49 -10.80 -27.00
N LYS A 344 22.23 -10.26 -27.97
CA LYS A 344 21.79 -9.20 -28.89
C LYS A 344 21.40 -7.88 -28.20
N GLU A 345 21.32 -6.83 -29.01
CA GLU A 345 20.77 -5.53 -28.64
C GLU A 345 19.47 -5.71 -27.84
N ILE A 346 19.54 -5.49 -26.53
CA ILE A 346 18.33 -5.42 -25.70
C ILE A 346 17.65 -4.11 -26.12
N MET A 347 16.67 -4.21 -27.02
CA MET A 347 15.77 -3.10 -27.33
C MET A 347 14.82 -2.93 -26.15
N CYS A 348 15.28 -2.29 -25.08
CA CYS A 348 14.45 -1.87 -23.98
C CYS A 348 14.46 -0.34 -23.87
N ASP A 349 13.30 0.23 -23.62
CA ASP A 349 13.12 1.63 -23.25
C ASP A 349 13.42 1.80 -21.75
N ALA A 350 14.64 1.42 -21.35
CA ALA A 350 15.14 1.45 -19.98
C ALA A 350 16.68 1.47 -19.94
N ASP A 351 17.24 2.17 -18.96
CA ASP A 351 18.67 2.22 -18.70
C ASP A 351 19.11 0.97 -17.94
N ILE A 352 19.98 0.15 -18.53
CA ILE A 352 20.51 -1.06 -17.90
C ILE A 352 21.88 -0.77 -17.29
N GLU A 353 22.04 -1.00 -15.99
CA GLU A 353 23.32 -0.92 -15.29
C GLU A 353 23.73 -2.29 -14.78
N ILE A 354 24.99 -2.68 -15.05
CA ILE A 354 25.53 -3.98 -14.66
C ILE A 354 26.49 -3.78 -13.49
N TYR A 355 26.31 -4.58 -12.43
CA TYR A 355 27.09 -4.55 -11.20
C TYR A 355 27.87 -5.85 -11.04
N ASP A 356 29.10 -5.78 -10.57
CA ASP A 356 29.94 -6.95 -10.26
C ASP A 356 29.64 -7.57 -8.88
N SER A 357 28.93 -6.84 -8.02
CA SER A 357 28.57 -7.25 -6.67
C SER A 357 27.14 -6.85 -6.31
N GLU A 358 26.42 -7.75 -5.62
CA GLU A 358 25.07 -7.49 -5.13
C GLU A 358 25.03 -6.33 -4.13
N TYR A 359 26.07 -6.21 -3.30
CA TYR A 359 26.21 -5.12 -2.33
C TYR A 359 26.24 -3.75 -3.01
N GLY A 360 27.03 -3.58 -4.07
CA GLY A 360 27.08 -2.33 -4.83
C GLY A 360 25.73 -2.01 -5.49
N MET A 361 25.10 -3.02 -6.08
CA MET A 361 23.76 -2.90 -6.68
C MET A 361 22.73 -2.41 -5.66
N LEU A 362 22.74 -2.98 -4.45
CA LEU A 362 21.81 -2.60 -3.37
C LEU A 362 22.08 -1.19 -2.83
N ILE A 363 23.34 -0.75 -2.72
CA ILE A 363 23.64 0.63 -2.33
C ILE A 363 23.06 1.62 -3.34
N ASP A 364 23.27 1.39 -4.63
CA ASP A 364 22.76 2.30 -5.65
C ASP A 364 21.24 2.24 -5.75
N PHE A 365 20.62 1.06 -5.61
CA PHE A 365 19.18 0.93 -5.45
C PHE A 365 18.66 1.78 -4.27
N LEU A 366 19.23 1.61 -3.07
CA LEU A 366 18.82 2.35 -1.88
C LEU A 366 19.00 3.87 -2.05
N SER A 367 20.07 4.29 -2.74
CA SER A 367 20.32 5.69 -3.09
C SER A 367 19.33 6.26 -4.10
N ILE A 368 18.74 5.43 -4.97
CA ILE A 368 17.70 5.85 -5.92
C ILE A 368 16.38 6.00 -5.16
N ILE A 369 15.95 4.97 -4.42
CA ILE A 369 14.67 4.99 -3.71
C ILE A 369 14.61 6.10 -2.66
N SER A 370 15.74 6.48 -2.05
CA SER A 370 15.80 7.57 -1.06
C SER A 370 15.51 8.96 -1.66
N GLN A 371 15.49 9.09 -3.00
CA GLN A 371 15.11 10.32 -3.69
C GLN A 371 13.59 10.40 -3.97
N TYR A 372 12.86 9.36 -3.58
CA TYR A 372 11.41 9.30 -3.67
C TYR A 372 10.81 9.39 -2.26
N PRO A 373 9.71 10.15 -2.12
CA PRO A 373 9.04 10.36 -0.84
C PRO A 373 8.33 9.10 -0.33
#